data_AF-A0A6J0XG29-F1
#
_entry.id   AF-A0A6J0XG29-F1
#
_cell.length_a   1.000
_cell.length_b   1.000
_cell.length_c   1.000
_cell.angle_alpha   90.00
_cell.angle_beta   90.00
_cell.angle_gamma   90.00
#
_symmetry.space_group_name_H-M   'P 1'
#
loop_
_entity.id
_entity.type
_entity.pdbx_description
1 polymer ?
#
loop_
_entity_poly.entity_id
_entity_poly.type
_entity_poly.pdbx_seq_one_letter_code
_entity_poly.pdbx_strand_id
1 'polypeptide(L)'
;MLRNKGHSSKQDNLAVTAVALQDHIVHDLQLQNLSIADSSKTKVQKTENRSKSLRRNTKALIDTGLKKTTQGGPKVEDPEKEYVLDPKPPPLTLAQKLGLFDPPPLPLSADEWARVKQRSVEQGDSTQPCPICREEFGLHPQVFNVLLSCSHVFHRACLQAFEKFTNKKTCPLCRKNQYQTRVICDGARLFKIKCATRIQASWRGHVVRRWYRDLRRTVPPTDAKLRRKFFEAKVMVPSKVAVSVCKRKSESWLM
;
A
#
# COMPACT_ATOMS: atom_id res chain seq x y z
N MET A 1 56.61 6.78 58.93
CA MET A 1 55.24 6.36 58.55
C MET A 1 55.06 6.57 57.06
N LEU A 2 54.90 5.49 56.30
CA LEU A 2 54.75 5.51 54.85
C LEU A 2 53.33 5.88 54.45
N ARG A 3 53.25 6.84 53.50
CA ARG A 3 52.25 7.05 52.44
C ARG A 3 50.81 6.57 52.68
N ASN A 4 49.87 7.48 52.42
CA ASN A 4 48.84 7.26 51.38
C ASN A 4 48.36 8.60 50.82
N LYS A 5 48.73 8.89 49.57
CA LYS A 5 48.27 10.03 48.78
C LYS A 5 47.15 9.51 47.90
N GLY A 6 45.93 10.01 48.11
CA GLY A 6 44.71 9.53 47.46
C GLY A 6 44.79 9.61 45.93
N HIS A 7 44.83 8.45 45.30
CA HIS A 7 44.42 8.25 43.90
C HIS A 7 42.95 7.82 43.94
N SER A 8 41.98 8.69 43.66
CA SER A 8 40.56 8.24 43.73
C SER A 8 39.56 9.05 42.91
N SER A 9 39.93 9.53 41.72
CA SER A 9 38.91 10.03 40.78
C SER A 9 39.14 9.59 39.34
N LYS A 10 40.40 9.30 38.97
CA LYS A 10 40.74 8.73 37.65
C LYS A 10 40.54 7.20 37.58
N GLN A 11 40.71 6.48 38.69
CA GLN A 11 40.53 5.02 38.73
C GLN A 11 39.06 4.60 38.70
N ASP A 12 38.17 5.37 39.33
CA ASP A 12 36.74 5.06 39.38
C ASP A 12 36.08 5.13 37.99
N ASN A 13 36.57 6.02 37.12
CA ASN A 13 36.12 6.12 35.74
C ASN A 13 36.68 5.02 34.84
N LEU A 14 37.85 4.44 35.17
CA LEU A 14 38.49 3.37 34.40
C LEU A 14 37.74 2.04 34.53
N ALA A 15 37.26 1.71 35.74
CA ALA A 15 36.47 0.49 35.94
C ALA A 15 35.12 0.57 35.19
N VAL A 16 34.43 1.71 35.26
CA VAL A 16 33.15 1.93 34.58
C VAL A 16 33.32 1.91 33.06
N THR A 17 34.37 2.53 32.52
CA THR A 17 34.67 2.52 31.07
C THR A 17 35.07 1.12 30.59
N ALA A 18 35.86 0.36 31.36
CA ALA A 18 36.21 -1.03 31.03
C ALA A 18 34.99 -1.96 31.00
N VAL A 19 34.09 -1.84 31.99
CA VAL A 19 32.82 -2.59 32.01
C VAL A 19 31.92 -2.19 30.85
N ALA A 20 31.82 -0.89 30.54
CA ALA A 20 31.08 -0.39 29.39
C ALA A 20 31.60 -0.97 28.06
N LEU A 21 32.92 -1.04 27.90
CA LEU A 21 33.60 -1.60 26.72
C LEU A 21 33.32 -3.09 26.57
N GLN A 22 33.44 -3.86 27.65
CA GLN A 22 33.16 -5.30 27.63
C GLN A 22 31.69 -5.59 27.28
N ASP A 23 30.77 -4.86 27.89
CA ASP A 23 29.33 -4.93 27.58
C ASP A 23 29.07 -4.65 26.09
N HIS A 24 29.67 -3.59 25.55
CA HIS A 24 29.52 -3.24 24.14
C HIS A 24 30.04 -4.32 23.19
N ILE A 25 31.22 -4.91 23.46
CA ILE A 25 31.80 -5.98 22.64
C ILE A 25 30.92 -7.24 22.67
N VAL A 26 30.37 -7.60 23.82
CA VAL A 26 29.45 -8.75 23.96
C VAL A 26 28.15 -8.53 23.18
N HIS A 27 27.61 -7.31 23.21
CA HIS A 27 26.41 -6.93 22.48
C HIS A 27 26.65 -6.84 20.96
N ASP A 28 27.77 -6.29 20.51
CA ASP A 28 28.10 -6.09 19.09
C ASP A 28 28.39 -7.42 18.37
N LEU A 29 29.08 -8.35 19.06
CA LEU A 29 29.38 -9.68 18.53
C LEU A 29 28.21 -10.69 18.70
N GLN A 30 27.05 -10.26 19.23
CA GLN A 30 25.89 -11.11 19.54
C GLN A 30 26.23 -12.32 20.45
N LEU A 31 27.27 -12.20 21.28
CA LEU A 31 27.77 -13.29 22.15
C LEU A 31 26.91 -13.54 23.40
N GLN A 32 25.72 -12.94 23.49
CA GLN A 32 24.79 -13.09 24.63
C GLN A 32 24.46 -14.56 24.96
N ASN A 33 24.61 -15.46 23.99
CA ASN A 33 24.36 -16.90 24.17
C ASN A 33 25.56 -17.68 24.75
N LEU A 34 26.67 -17.02 25.09
CA LEU A 34 27.90 -17.65 25.62
C LEU A 34 28.31 -17.15 27.02
N SER A 35 27.44 -16.43 27.73
CA SER A 35 27.74 -16.02 29.11
C SER A 35 27.82 -17.25 30.02
N ILE A 36 29.04 -17.59 30.47
CA ILE A 36 29.39 -18.70 31.37
C ILE A 36 29.13 -18.34 32.86
N ALA A 37 28.48 -17.21 33.15
CA ALA A 37 28.10 -16.85 34.51
C ALA A 37 26.63 -17.19 34.78
N ASP A 38 26.39 -18.43 35.23
CA ASP A 38 25.15 -18.83 35.89
C ASP A 38 24.95 -18.02 37.18
N SER A 39 24.01 -17.07 37.16
CA SER A 39 23.35 -16.59 38.38
C SER A 39 21.86 -16.93 38.33
N SER A 40 21.57 -18.06 38.98
CA SER A 40 20.33 -18.41 39.69
C SER A 40 19.05 -17.58 39.44
N LYS A 41 18.14 -18.21 38.69
CA LYS A 41 16.66 -18.23 38.86
C LYS A 41 15.91 -16.90 38.75
N THR A 42 14.98 -16.83 37.78
CA THR A 42 13.53 -16.72 38.11
C THR A 42 12.70 -17.43 37.03
N LYS A 43 11.97 -18.45 37.46
CA LYS A 43 11.04 -19.26 36.67
C LYS A 43 9.78 -18.42 36.39
N VAL A 44 9.60 -17.92 35.17
CA VAL A 44 8.32 -17.33 34.74
C VAL A 44 7.51 -18.40 34.04
N GLN A 45 6.30 -18.61 34.56
CA GLN A 45 5.35 -19.62 34.13
C GLN A 45 4.92 -19.40 32.68
N LYS A 46 4.99 -20.47 31.89
CA LYS A 46 4.47 -20.58 30.55
C LYS A 46 2.98 -20.93 30.66
N THR A 47 2.10 -19.94 30.51
CA THR A 47 0.66 -20.21 30.46
C THR A 47 0.29 -20.57 29.03
N GLU A 48 0.15 -21.87 28.78
CA GLU A 48 -0.54 -22.38 27.60
C GLU A 48 -2.01 -22.00 27.66
N ASN A 49 -2.54 -21.42 26.58
CA ASN A 49 -3.98 -21.25 26.40
C ASN A 49 -4.39 -21.64 24.97
N ARG A 50 -4.65 -22.94 24.84
CA ARG A 50 -5.90 -23.53 24.36
C ARG A 50 -6.52 -22.93 23.07
N SER A 51 -6.34 -23.68 21.99
CA SER A 51 -7.11 -23.62 20.74
C SER A 51 -8.62 -23.57 20.97
N LYS A 52 -9.27 -22.49 20.52
CA LYS A 52 -10.74 -22.46 20.35
C LYS A 52 -11.07 -22.62 18.86
N SER A 53 -11.71 -23.74 18.55
CA SER A 53 -12.33 -24.04 17.26
C SER A 53 -13.43 -23.02 16.95
N LEU A 54 -13.34 -22.34 15.81
CA LEU A 54 -14.47 -21.58 15.27
C LEU A 54 -15.32 -22.49 14.39
N ARG A 55 -16.55 -22.71 14.85
CA ARG A 55 -17.62 -23.43 14.15
C ARG A 55 -17.98 -22.69 12.86
N ARG A 56 -18.08 -23.48 11.79
CA ARG A 56 -18.69 -23.15 10.51
C ARG A 56 -20.20 -22.92 10.72
N ASN A 57 -20.73 -21.78 10.28
CA ASN A 57 -22.14 -21.67 9.85
C ASN A 57 -22.30 -20.52 8.85
N THR A 58 -22.52 -20.93 7.60
CA THR A 58 -22.83 -20.11 6.44
C THR A 58 -24.31 -19.70 6.49
N LYS A 59 -24.62 -18.42 6.35
CA LYS A 59 -25.91 -17.97 5.81
C LYS A 59 -25.66 -16.81 4.85
N ALA A 60 -26.05 -16.99 3.59
CA ALA A 60 -26.11 -15.94 2.60
C ALA A 60 -27.31 -15.03 2.92
N LEU A 61 -27.07 -13.73 3.02
CA LEU A 61 -28.11 -12.71 3.14
C LEU A 61 -27.80 -11.62 2.11
N ILE A 62 -28.70 -11.45 1.16
CA ILE A 62 -28.68 -10.39 0.15
C ILE A 62 -29.19 -9.13 0.87
N ASP A 63 -28.36 -8.10 0.99
CA ASP A 63 -28.75 -6.84 1.66
C ASP A 63 -29.11 -5.77 0.63
N THR A 64 -30.41 -5.56 0.48
CA THR A 64 -31.03 -4.41 -0.18
C THR A 64 -30.98 -3.20 0.75
N GLY A 65 -30.03 -2.30 0.50
CA GLY A 65 -30.21 -0.85 0.58
C GLY A 65 -30.78 -0.25 1.88
N LEU A 66 -29.87 0.42 2.61
CA LEU A 66 -30.10 1.65 3.37
C LEU A 66 -30.88 1.53 4.70
N LYS A 67 -30.15 1.48 5.83
CA LYS A 67 -30.52 2.22 7.07
C LYS A 67 -29.30 2.71 7.86
N LYS A 68 -29.42 3.93 8.40
CA LYS A 68 -28.52 4.62 9.34
C LYS A 68 -28.60 4.02 10.74
N THR A 69 -27.48 3.96 11.47
CA THR A 69 -27.47 3.94 12.95
C THR A 69 -26.23 4.64 13.52
N THR A 70 -26.51 5.64 14.35
CA THR A 70 -25.95 6.01 15.66
C THR A 70 -24.62 5.38 16.12
N GLN A 71 -23.78 6.26 16.68
CA GLN A 71 -22.46 6.01 17.27
C GLN A 71 -22.50 5.10 18.50
N GLY A 72 -21.47 4.25 18.66
CA GLY A 72 -21.18 3.51 19.88
C GLY A 72 -20.53 2.15 19.65
N GLY A 73 -19.27 2.12 19.22
CA GLY A 73 -18.49 0.88 19.07
C GLY A 73 -16.98 1.16 19.14
N PRO A 74 -16.14 0.17 19.54
CA PRO A 74 -14.74 0.39 19.92
C PRO A 74 -13.96 1.00 18.77
N LYS A 75 -13.04 1.93 19.09
CA LYS A 75 -12.12 2.59 18.14
C LYS A 75 -11.42 1.53 17.27
N VAL A 76 -11.99 1.24 16.10
CA VAL A 76 -11.33 0.47 15.05
C VAL A 76 -10.20 1.36 14.57
N GLU A 77 -8.97 0.91 14.78
CA GLU A 77 -7.81 1.64 14.26
C GLU A 77 -7.93 1.75 12.74
N ASP A 78 -7.74 2.97 12.27
CA ASP A 78 -7.73 3.35 10.86
C ASP A 78 -6.82 2.41 10.04
N PRO A 79 -7.35 1.71 9.01
CA PRO A 79 -6.55 0.82 8.16
C PRO A 79 -5.49 1.56 7.30
N GLU A 80 -5.41 2.89 7.38
CA GLU A 80 -4.43 3.73 6.66
C GLU A 80 -3.19 4.13 7.47
N LYS A 81 -2.94 3.56 8.67
CA LYS A 81 -1.73 3.89 9.44
C LYS A 81 -0.46 3.45 8.71
N GLU A 82 0.24 4.41 8.10
CA GLU A 82 1.57 4.28 7.54
C GLU A 82 2.58 3.91 8.63
N TYR A 83 3.09 2.68 8.60
CA TYR A 83 4.06 2.18 9.58
C TYR A 83 5.45 2.01 8.98
N VAL A 84 6.47 2.26 9.80
CA VAL A 84 7.88 1.98 9.47
C VAL A 84 8.10 0.47 9.60
N LEU A 85 8.66 -0.15 8.57
CA LEU A 85 8.87 -1.60 8.54
C LEU A 85 10.16 -2.04 9.23
N ASP A 86 11.11 -1.14 9.40
CA ASP A 86 12.41 -1.49 9.99
C ASP A 86 12.31 -1.68 11.51
N PRO A 87 12.97 -2.72 12.06
CA PRO A 87 12.97 -2.98 13.49
C PRO A 87 13.57 -1.80 14.25
N LYS A 88 12.96 -1.46 15.39
CA LYS A 88 13.47 -0.43 16.30
C LYS A 88 14.92 -0.80 16.68
N PRO A 89 15.88 0.15 16.60
CA PRO A 89 17.26 -0.14 16.98
C PRO A 89 17.31 -0.61 18.44
N PRO A 90 18.24 -1.53 18.78
CA PRO A 90 18.44 -1.96 20.16
C PRO A 90 18.77 -0.76 21.06
N PRO A 91 18.44 -0.83 22.36
CA PRO A 91 18.77 0.24 23.29
C PRO A 91 20.27 0.49 23.32
N LEU A 92 20.66 1.77 23.45
CA LEU A 92 22.06 2.20 23.46
C LEU A 92 22.83 1.51 24.60
N THR A 93 24.03 1.00 24.29
CA THR A 93 24.93 0.42 25.29
C THR A 93 25.48 1.51 26.22
N LEU A 94 25.97 1.11 27.39
CA LEU A 94 26.60 2.04 28.33
C LEU A 94 27.78 2.78 27.67
N ALA A 95 28.57 2.08 26.84
CA ALA A 95 29.70 2.68 26.12
C ALA A 95 29.28 3.76 25.11
N GLN A 96 28.16 3.56 24.41
CA GLN A 96 27.59 4.56 23.51
C GLN A 96 27.08 5.78 24.27
N LYS A 97 26.45 5.58 25.45
CA LYS A 97 26.02 6.69 26.31
C LYS A 97 27.18 7.49 26.89
N LEU A 98 28.33 6.83 27.12
CA LEU A 98 29.56 7.47 27.58
C LEU A 98 30.38 8.10 26.44
N GLY A 99 29.93 8.01 25.19
CA GLY A 99 30.61 8.58 24.03
C GLY A 99 31.90 7.85 23.63
N LEU A 100 32.09 6.60 24.08
CA LEU A 100 33.23 5.76 23.67
C LEU A 100 33.05 5.19 22.27
N PHE A 101 31.81 5.01 21.83
CA PHE A 101 31.43 4.60 20.48
C PHE A 101 30.30 5.50 19.97
N ASP A 102 30.28 5.69 18.65
CA ASP A 102 29.21 6.43 18.01
C ASP A 102 27.87 5.70 18.17
N PRO A 103 26.80 6.40 18.57
CA PRO A 103 25.47 5.82 18.65
C PRO A 103 24.99 5.41 17.23
N PRO A 104 24.23 4.29 17.11
CA PRO A 104 23.68 3.85 15.85
C PRO A 104 22.81 4.96 15.22
N PRO A 105 22.79 5.07 13.88
CA PRO A 105 22.04 6.10 13.19
C PRO A 105 20.57 6.04 13.58
N LEU A 106 20.06 7.18 14.03
CA LEU A 106 18.70 7.31 14.52
C LEU A 106 17.68 7.02 13.39
N PRO A 107 16.53 6.38 13.72
CA PRO A 107 15.43 6.28 12.79
C PRO A 107 14.96 7.69 12.39
N LEU A 108 14.55 7.86 11.13
CA LEU A 108 14.02 9.13 10.64
C LEU A 108 12.76 9.49 11.44
N SER A 109 12.69 10.76 11.82
CA SER A 109 11.54 11.35 12.50
C SER A 109 10.31 11.39 11.58
N ALA A 110 9.12 11.55 12.18
CA ALA A 110 7.87 11.65 11.41
C ALA A 110 7.88 12.83 10.43
N ASP A 111 8.48 13.96 10.81
CA ASP A 111 8.57 15.18 9.99
C ASP A 111 9.51 14.98 8.79
N GLU A 112 10.64 14.28 8.99
CA GLU A 112 11.53 13.89 7.91
C GLU A 112 10.83 12.96 6.91
N TRP A 113 10.04 12.00 7.40
CA TRP A 113 9.24 11.16 6.55
C TRP A 113 8.17 11.93 5.77
N ALA A 114 7.56 12.97 6.36
CA ALA A 114 6.64 13.85 5.65
C ALA A 114 7.34 14.58 4.51
N ARG A 115 8.58 15.06 4.72
CA ARG A 115 9.41 15.67 3.67
C ARG A 115 9.79 14.68 2.57
N VAL A 116 10.15 13.45 2.92
CA VAL A 116 10.46 12.39 1.95
C VAL A 116 9.22 12.05 1.12
N LYS A 117 8.05 11.97 1.77
CA LYS A 117 6.76 11.73 1.10
C LYS A 117 6.42 12.87 0.16
N GLN A 118 6.57 14.13 0.59
CA GLN A 118 6.36 15.29 -0.25
C GLN A 118 7.23 15.26 -1.51
N ARG A 119 8.53 14.99 -1.36
CA ARG A 119 9.46 14.87 -2.50
C ARG A 119 9.03 13.78 -3.48
N SER A 120 8.60 12.62 -2.97
CA SER A 120 8.11 11.52 -3.79
C SER A 120 6.84 11.88 -4.57
N VAL A 121 5.95 12.67 -3.96
CA VAL A 121 4.74 13.20 -4.61
C VAL A 121 5.09 14.21 -5.69
N GLU A 122 6.01 15.14 -5.43
CA GLU A 122 6.49 16.13 -6.41
C GLU A 122 7.16 15.45 -7.62
N GLN A 123 7.93 14.39 -7.39
CA GLN A 123 8.55 13.60 -8.43
C GLN A 123 7.54 12.72 -9.21
N GLY A 124 6.36 12.49 -8.63
CA GLY A 124 5.31 11.68 -9.24
C GLY A 124 5.58 10.19 -9.20
N ASP A 125 6.45 9.71 -8.31
CA ASP A 125 6.87 8.30 -8.25
C ASP A 125 5.69 7.35 -8.02
N SER A 126 4.69 7.76 -7.23
CA SER A 126 3.46 6.99 -7.01
C SER A 126 2.53 6.90 -8.23
N THR A 127 2.76 7.71 -9.27
CA THR A 127 1.98 7.68 -10.53
C THR A 127 2.62 6.78 -11.58
N GLN A 128 3.94 6.66 -11.53
CA GLN A 128 4.72 5.79 -12.41
C GLN A 128 4.58 4.32 -12.00
N PRO A 129 4.72 3.37 -12.94
CA PRO A 129 4.73 1.95 -12.60
C PRO A 129 5.96 1.59 -11.76
N CYS A 130 5.88 0.51 -11.00
CA CYS A 130 7.00 0.02 -10.19
C CYS A 130 8.21 -0.30 -11.09
N PRO A 131 9.41 0.22 -10.82
CA PRO A 131 10.59 0.00 -11.67
C PRO A 131 11.04 -1.46 -11.79
N ILE A 132 10.65 -2.31 -10.83
CA ILE A 132 11.08 -3.72 -10.77
C ILE A 132 10.15 -4.61 -11.61
N CYS A 133 8.83 -4.56 -11.37
CA CYS A 133 7.85 -5.39 -12.11
C CYS A 133 7.18 -4.69 -13.28
N ARG A 134 7.34 -3.37 -13.43
CA ARG A 134 6.71 -2.51 -14.47
C ARG A 134 5.19 -2.45 -14.41
N GLU A 135 4.60 -2.83 -13.30
CA GLU A 135 3.14 -2.76 -13.07
C GLU A 135 2.76 -1.49 -12.32
N GLU A 136 1.57 -0.97 -12.59
CA GLU A 136 1.00 0.14 -11.83
C GLU A 136 0.70 -0.30 -10.39
N PHE A 137 0.79 0.66 -9.46
CA PHE A 137 0.42 0.48 -8.06
C PHE A 137 -1.09 0.26 -7.91
N GLY A 138 -1.51 -0.99 -8.08
CA GLY A 138 -2.91 -1.40 -8.11
C GLY A 138 -3.57 -1.52 -6.72
N LEU A 139 -4.82 -1.97 -6.74
CA LEU A 139 -5.69 -2.09 -5.56
C LEU A 139 -5.50 -3.38 -4.76
N HIS A 140 -4.47 -4.17 -5.03
CA HIS A 140 -4.34 -5.45 -4.36
C HIS A 140 -4.09 -5.21 -2.86
N PRO A 141 -4.98 -5.68 -1.96
CA PRO A 141 -4.87 -5.41 -0.52
C PRO A 141 -3.63 -6.06 0.12
N GLN A 142 -2.92 -6.91 -0.62
CA GLN A 142 -1.66 -7.55 -0.20
C GLN A 142 -0.43 -6.85 -0.80
N VAL A 143 -0.63 -5.99 -1.80
CA VAL A 143 0.42 -5.23 -2.47
C VAL A 143 0.50 -3.87 -1.82
N PHE A 144 1.19 -3.83 -0.67
CA PHE A 144 1.57 -2.59 -0.03
C PHE A 144 2.73 -1.95 -0.79
N ASN A 145 2.64 -0.63 -0.98
CA ASN A 145 3.73 0.14 -1.55
C ASN A 145 4.64 0.60 -0.42
N VAL A 146 5.93 0.65 -0.71
CA VAL A 146 6.97 1.02 0.25
C VAL A 146 7.72 2.22 -0.29
N LEU A 147 7.79 3.27 0.53
CA LEU A 147 8.60 4.45 0.33
C LEU A 147 9.93 4.26 1.04
N LEU A 148 11.02 4.45 0.31
CA LEU A 148 12.37 4.46 0.87
C LEU A 148 12.75 5.86 1.37
N SER A 149 13.72 5.92 2.31
CA SER A 149 14.33 7.18 2.74
C SER A 149 15.00 7.98 1.61
N CYS A 150 15.29 7.34 0.48
CA CYS A 150 15.76 7.98 -0.75
C CYS A 150 14.63 8.42 -1.70
N SER A 151 13.40 8.60 -1.19
CA SER A 151 12.17 9.03 -1.88
C SER A 151 11.60 8.14 -2.99
N HIS A 152 12.23 7.01 -3.30
CA HIS A 152 11.75 6.06 -4.30
C HIS A 152 10.66 5.12 -3.76
N VAL A 153 9.71 4.74 -4.62
CA VAL A 153 8.57 3.87 -4.28
C VAL A 153 8.64 2.54 -5.03
N PHE A 154 8.38 1.45 -4.30
CA PHE A 154 8.32 0.08 -4.86
C PHE A 154 7.19 -0.74 -4.23
N HIS A 155 6.78 -1.83 -4.87
CA HIS A 155 5.97 -2.85 -4.20
C HIS A 155 6.80 -3.53 -3.11
N ARG A 156 6.20 -3.78 -1.94
CA ARG A 156 6.84 -4.51 -0.83
C ARG A 156 7.43 -5.85 -1.29
N ALA A 157 6.65 -6.61 -2.06
CA ALA A 157 7.07 -7.92 -2.57
C ALA A 157 8.26 -7.81 -3.53
N CYS A 158 8.25 -6.81 -4.43
CA CYS A 158 9.34 -6.59 -5.38
C CYS A 158 10.63 -6.16 -4.67
N LEU A 159 10.53 -5.23 -3.72
CA LEU A 159 11.68 -4.80 -2.92
C LEU A 159 12.25 -5.96 -2.11
N GLN A 160 11.40 -6.75 -1.45
CA GLN A 160 11.82 -7.91 -0.67
C GLN A 160 12.49 -8.98 -1.55
N ALA A 161 11.99 -9.20 -2.77
CA ALA A 161 12.63 -10.12 -3.72
C ALA A 161 14.02 -9.61 -4.16
N PHE A 162 14.15 -8.30 -4.39
CA PHE A 162 15.42 -7.68 -4.74
C PHE A 162 16.45 -7.77 -3.61
N GLU A 163 16.04 -7.52 -2.37
CA GLU A 163 16.89 -7.65 -1.19
C GLU A 163 17.37 -9.09 -0.99
N LYS A 164 16.49 -10.07 -1.19
CA LYS A 164 16.85 -11.51 -1.14
C LYS A 164 17.84 -11.90 -2.23
N PHE A 165 17.69 -11.35 -3.44
CA PHE A 165 18.58 -11.65 -4.55
C PHE A 165 19.97 -11.04 -4.37
N THR A 166 20.04 -9.79 -3.93
CA THR A 166 21.32 -9.07 -3.77
C THR A 166 22.01 -9.33 -2.43
N ASN A 167 21.28 -9.89 -1.46
CA ASN A 167 21.68 -10.02 -0.05
C ASN A 167 22.14 -8.69 0.58
N LYS A 168 21.73 -7.55 0.02
CA LYS A 168 22.12 -6.21 0.46
C LYS A 168 20.91 -5.27 0.38
N LYS A 169 20.67 -4.49 1.44
CA LYS A 169 19.67 -3.41 1.45
C LYS A 169 20.19 -2.20 0.66
N THR A 170 20.00 -2.23 -0.67
CA THR A 170 20.44 -1.18 -1.60
C THR A 170 19.30 -0.75 -2.51
N CYS A 171 19.13 0.56 -2.72
CA CYS A 171 18.02 1.03 -3.56
C CYS A 171 18.26 0.63 -5.03
N PRO A 172 17.29 -0.01 -5.71
CA PRO A 172 17.44 -0.40 -7.12
C PRO A 172 17.69 0.78 -8.07
N LEU A 173 17.21 1.98 -7.73
CA LEU A 173 17.33 3.17 -8.57
C LEU A 173 18.60 3.98 -8.28
N CYS A 174 18.81 4.35 -7.02
CA CYS A 174 19.88 5.28 -6.65
C CYS A 174 21.06 4.63 -5.93
N ARG A 175 21.06 3.29 -5.76
CA ARG A 175 22.14 2.51 -5.12
C ARG A 175 22.52 2.96 -3.69
N LYS A 176 21.65 3.74 -3.03
CA LYS A 176 21.87 4.17 -1.65
C LYS A 176 21.76 2.96 -0.72
N ASN A 177 22.76 2.77 0.11
CA ASN A 177 22.83 1.68 1.09
C ASN A 177 22.06 2.06 2.37
N GLN A 178 21.59 1.04 3.11
CA GLN A 178 21.02 1.20 4.45
C GLN A 178 19.88 2.24 4.51
N TYR A 179 18.89 2.09 3.63
CA TYR A 179 17.68 2.91 3.66
C TYR A 179 16.71 2.43 4.75
N GLN A 180 15.82 3.32 5.15
CA GLN A 180 14.64 2.98 5.93
C GLN A 180 13.43 2.86 5.00
N THR A 181 12.45 2.07 5.42
CA THR A 181 11.26 1.71 4.64
C THR A 181 9.98 2.04 5.40
N ARG A 182 9.04 2.70 4.70
CA ARG A 182 7.73 3.05 5.23
C ARG A 182 6.62 2.59 4.28
N VAL A 183 5.59 1.97 4.81
CA VAL A 183 4.42 1.58 4.00
C VAL A 183 3.59 2.81 3.67
N ILE A 184 3.23 2.98 2.38
CA ILE A 184 2.37 4.04 1.88
C ILE A 184 1.19 3.46 1.08
N CYS A 185 0.05 4.15 1.11
CA CYS A 185 -1.19 3.76 0.41
C CYS A 185 -1.56 4.69 -0.77
N ASP A 186 -0.71 5.69 -1.07
CA ASP A 186 -1.02 6.75 -2.05
C ASP A 186 -1.26 6.21 -3.47
N GLY A 187 -0.46 5.24 -3.92
CA GLY A 187 -0.62 4.64 -5.25
C GLY A 187 -2.00 4.02 -5.47
N ALA A 188 -2.53 3.31 -4.46
CA ALA A 188 -3.87 2.73 -4.53
C ALA A 188 -4.96 3.81 -4.62
N ARG A 189 -4.80 4.95 -3.92
CA ARG A 189 -5.72 6.09 -4.02
C ARG A 189 -5.71 6.69 -5.42
N LEU A 190 -4.52 6.93 -6.00
CA LEU A 190 -4.38 7.46 -7.36
C LEU A 190 -4.99 6.50 -8.39
N PHE A 191 -4.78 5.20 -8.23
CA PHE A 191 -5.36 4.19 -9.10
C PHE A 191 -6.90 4.20 -9.05
N LYS A 192 -7.51 4.30 -7.86
CA LYS A 192 -8.98 4.46 -7.71
C LYS A 192 -9.50 5.68 -8.49
N ILE A 193 -8.79 6.81 -8.41
CA ILE A 193 -9.16 8.04 -9.13
C ILE A 193 -9.07 7.81 -10.65
N LYS A 194 -7.98 7.19 -11.15
CA LYS A 194 -7.85 6.84 -12.58
C LYS A 194 -9.00 5.93 -13.05
N CYS A 195 -9.33 4.89 -12.29
CA CYS A 195 -10.44 3.98 -12.59
C CYS A 195 -11.78 4.72 -12.61
N ALA A 196 -12.06 5.56 -11.61
CA ALA A 196 -13.29 6.35 -11.54
C ALA A 196 -13.43 7.25 -12.78
N THR A 197 -12.37 7.96 -13.16
CA THR A 197 -12.35 8.82 -14.35
C THR A 197 -12.65 8.03 -15.63
N ARG A 198 -12.07 6.83 -15.79
CA ARG A 198 -12.33 5.96 -16.96
C ARG A 198 -13.78 5.51 -17.03
N ILE A 199 -14.33 5.07 -15.90
CA ILE A 199 -15.74 4.64 -15.80
C ILE A 199 -16.66 5.82 -16.12
N GLN A 200 -16.42 6.98 -15.51
CA GLN A 200 -17.20 8.19 -15.73
C GLN A 200 -17.15 8.66 -17.18
N ALA A 201 -15.97 8.66 -17.81
CA ALA A 201 -15.81 9.03 -19.21
C ALA A 201 -16.56 8.06 -20.14
N SER A 202 -16.46 6.76 -19.89
CA SER A 202 -17.18 5.73 -20.65
C SER A 202 -18.70 5.91 -20.52
N TRP A 203 -19.20 6.14 -19.31
CA TRP A 203 -20.61 6.38 -19.03
C TRP A 203 -21.13 7.65 -19.70
N ARG A 204 -20.44 8.79 -19.52
CA ARG A 204 -20.78 10.06 -20.19
C ARG A 204 -20.84 9.87 -21.71
N GLY A 205 -19.86 9.17 -22.27
CA GLY A 205 -19.86 8.83 -23.69
C GLY A 205 -21.02 7.92 -24.11
N HIS A 206 -21.40 6.95 -23.27
CA HIS A 206 -22.54 6.08 -23.52
C HIS A 206 -23.86 6.88 -23.57
N VAL A 207 -24.08 7.77 -22.60
CA VAL A 207 -25.26 8.65 -22.53
C VAL A 207 -25.38 9.49 -23.80
N VAL A 208 -24.30 10.17 -24.20
CA VAL A 208 -24.28 11.01 -25.42
C VAL A 208 -24.52 10.17 -26.67
N ARG A 209 -23.88 9.00 -26.80
CA ARG A 209 -24.09 8.10 -27.96
C ARG A 209 -25.51 7.56 -28.04
N ARG A 210 -26.14 7.30 -26.90
CA ARG A 210 -27.55 6.88 -26.83
C ARG A 210 -28.46 8.01 -27.30
N TRP A 211 -28.30 9.20 -26.73
CA TRP A 211 -29.05 10.39 -27.12
C TRP A 211 -28.88 10.73 -28.62
N TYR A 212 -27.64 10.74 -29.11
CA TYR A 212 -27.35 11.05 -30.51
C TYR A 212 -27.92 10.02 -31.49
N ARG A 213 -27.97 8.73 -31.08
CA ARG A 213 -28.62 7.67 -31.87
C ARG A 213 -30.13 7.91 -31.99
N ASP A 214 -30.78 8.34 -30.91
CA ASP A 214 -32.20 8.64 -30.91
C ASP A 214 -32.50 9.90 -31.73
N LEU A 215 -31.67 10.94 -31.60
CA LEU A 215 -31.75 12.15 -32.43
C LEU A 215 -31.65 11.83 -33.93
N ARG A 216 -30.68 10.98 -34.33
CA ARG A 216 -30.51 10.54 -35.74
C ARG A 216 -31.69 9.73 -36.28
N ARG A 217 -32.58 9.21 -35.42
CA ARG A 217 -33.78 8.46 -35.83
C ARG A 217 -35.01 9.36 -35.98
N THR A 218 -35.04 10.49 -35.30
CA THR A 218 -36.20 11.38 -35.20
C THR A 218 -36.03 12.65 -36.04
N VAL A 219 -34.84 13.25 -36.03
CA VAL A 219 -34.59 14.54 -36.67
C VAL A 219 -33.91 14.34 -38.04
N PRO A 220 -34.47 14.89 -39.12
CA PRO A 220 -33.84 14.82 -40.43
C PRO A 220 -32.54 15.65 -40.47
N PRO A 221 -31.44 15.11 -41.01
CA PRO A 221 -30.17 15.83 -41.16
C PRO A 221 -30.29 17.07 -42.07
N THR A 222 -29.47 18.09 -41.81
CA THR A 222 -29.40 19.30 -42.65
C THR A 222 -28.81 19.03 -44.03
N ASP A 223 -27.79 18.16 -44.11
CA ASP A 223 -27.14 17.80 -45.36
C ASP A 223 -28.08 17.08 -46.33
N ALA A 224 -28.21 17.59 -47.56
CA ALA A 224 -29.14 17.09 -48.56
C ALA A 224 -28.98 15.58 -48.85
N LYS A 225 -27.74 15.07 -48.94
CA LYS A 225 -27.45 13.65 -49.20
C LYS A 225 -27.85 12.74 -48.04
N LEU A 226 -27.61 13.17 -46.80
CA LEU A 226 -27.97 12.42 -45.59
C LEU A 226 -29.48 12.48 -45.33
N ARG A 227 -30.10 13.62 -45.62
CA ARG A 227 -31.56 13.82 -45.55
C ARG A 227 -32.30 12.89 -46.50
N ARG A 228 -31.83 12.74 -47.74
CA ARG A 228 -32.39 11.77 -48.71
C ARG A 228 -32.34 10.34 -48.16
N LYS A 229 -31.18 9.89 -47.69
CA LYS A 229 -31.02 8.55 -47.07
C LYS A 229 -31.90 8.34 -45.83
N PHE A 230 -32.06 9.37 -45.01
CA PHE A 230 -32.92 9.34 -43.82
C PHE A 230 -34.39 9.08 -44.20
N PHE A 231 -34.92 9.80 -45.19
CA PHE A 231 -36.29 9.58 -45.65
C PHE A 231 -36.46 8.27 -46.41
N GLU A 232 -35.51 7.88 -47.26
CA GLU A 232 -35.51 6.56 -47.93
C GLU A 232 -35.63 5.42 -46.90
N ALA A 233 -34.82 5.47 -45.84
CA ALA A 233 -34.89 4.49 -44.76
C ALA A 233 -36.24 4.52 -44.01
N LYS A 234 -36.83 5.71 -43.81
CA LYS A 234 -38.11 5.86 -43.10
C LYS A 234 -39.31 5.38 -43.91
N VAL A 235 -39.30 5.54 -45.24
CA VAL A 235 -40.38 5.10 -46.14
C VAL A 235 -40.32 3.59 -46.41
N MET A 236 -39.11 3.02 -46.44
CA MET A 236 -38.91 1.59 -46.70
C MET A 236 -39.39 0.70 -45.53
N VAL A 237 -39.43 1.21 -44.30
CA VAL A 237 -39.91 0.46 -43.12
C VAL A 237 -41.44 0.22 -43.16
N PRO A 238 -42.32 1.23 -43.33
CA PRO A 238 -43.75 1.05 -43.54
C PRO A 238 -44.06 0.19 -44.76
N SER A 239 -43.33 0.35 -45.87
CA SER A 239 -43.51 -0.46 -47.07
C SER A 239 -43.26 -1.96 -46.81
N LYS A 240 -42.17 -2.30 -46.11
CA LYS A 240 -41.90 -3.70 -45.71
C LYS A 240 -42.94 -4.26 -44.75
N VAL A 241 -43.40 -3.45 -43.79
CA VAL A 241 -44.47 -3.86 -42.86
C VAL A 241 -45.78 -4.09 -43.61
N ALA A 242 -46.17 -3.17 -44.50
CA ALA A 242 -47.37 -3.31 -45.33
C ALA A 242 -47.30 -4.55 -46.24
N VAL A 243 -46.16 -4.81 -46.88
CA VAL A 243 -45.93 -6.02 -47.68
C VAL A 243 -46.05 -7.28 -46.82
N SER A 244 -45.49 -7.29 -45.61
CA SER A 244 -45.58 -8.44 -44.70
C SER A 244 -46.99 -8.70 -44.15
N VAL A 245 -47.80 -7.64 -43.97
CA VAL A 245 -49.20 -7.75 -43.55
C VAL A 245 -50.07 -8.24 -44.70
N CYS A 246 -49.83 -7.73 -45.91
CA CYS A 246 -50.53 -8.18 -47.12
C CYS A 246 -50.27 -9.67 -47.38
N LYS A 247 -49.01 -10.11 -47.25
CA LYS A 247 -48.61 -11.52 -47.42
C LYS A 247 -49.26 -12.46 -46.40
N ARG A 248 -49.34 -12.06 -45.14
CA ARG A 248 -50.06 -12.82 -44.09
C ARG A 248 -51.57 -12.89 -44.33
N LYS A 249 -52.16 -11.80 -44.84
CA LYS A 249 -53.59 -11.80 -45.21
C LYS A 249 -53.84 -12.73 -46.40
N SER A 250 -53.01 -12.72 -47.44
CA SER A 250 -53.18 -13.65 -48.57
C SER A 250 -53.02 -15.11 -48.17
N GLU A 251 -52.08 -15.42 -47.26
CA GLU A 251 -51.89 -16.78 -46.74
C GLU A 251 -53.07 -17.24 -45.86
N SER A 252 -53.74 -16.32 -45.15
CA SER A 252 -54.95 -16.59 -44.36
C SER A 252 -56.23 -16.78 -45.19
N TRP A 253 -56.25 -16.39 -46.46
CA TRP A 253 -57.40 -16.57 -47.38
C TRP A 253 -57.24 -17.83 -48.27
N LEU A 254 -56.06 -18.46 -48.23
CA LEU A 254 -55.72 -19.67 -48.97
C LEU A 254 -55.81 -20.95 -48.11
N MET A 255 -56.25 -20.83 -46.85
CA MET A 255 -56.71 -21.93 -45.97
C MET A 255 -58.22 -21.82 -45.79
#